data_AF-A0A139CMS6-F1
#
_entry.id   AF-A0A139CMS6-F1
#
_cell.length_a   1.000
_cell.length_b   1.000
_cell.length_c   1.000
_cell.angle_alpha   90.00
_cell.angle_beta   90.00
_cell.angle_gamma   90.00
#
_symmetry.space_group_name_H-M   'P 1'
#
loop_
_entity.id
_entity.type
_entity.pdbx_description
1 polymer ?
#
loop_
_entity_poly.entity_id
_entity_poly.type
_entity_poly.pdbx_seq_one_letter_code
_entity_poly.pdbx_strand_id
1 'polypeptide(L)'
;MDIIAFSISIAFFLILSVAVLFIFFRYSSFFAILLLTIPIMLATIIVPEPTGTFLSIQHFMLDGGNVPINNYHILFIVWTTLTGIIIYSEFLTWYLAKRG
;
A
#
# COMPACT_ATOMS: atom_id res chain seq x y z
N MET A 1 3.32 22.24 4.92
CA MET A 1 2.68 21.07 4.30
C MET A 1 2.01 21.53 3.03
N ASP A 2 2.38 20.98 1.88
CA ASP A 2 1.65 21.23 0.64
C ASP A 2 0.36 20.40 0.67
N ILE A 3 -0.77 21.09 0.86
CA ILE A 3 -2.09 20.48 1.00
C ILE A 3 -2.48 19.73 -0.29
N ILE A 4 -2.03 20.20 -1.44
CA ILE A 4 -2.32 19.59 -2.74
C ILE A 4 -1.58 18.26 -2.84
N ALA A 5 -0.26 18.27 -2.59
CA ALA A 5 0.56 17.06 -2.63
C ALA A 5 0.10 16.01 -1.61
N PHE A 6 -0.30 16.44 -0.41
CA PHE A 6 -0.87 15.56 0.60
C PHE A 6 -2.18 14.91 0.13
N SER A 7 -3.11 15.70 -0.42
CA SER A 7 -4.41 15.21 -0.90
C SER A 7 -4.26 14.22 -2.05
N ILE A 8 -3.36 14.50 -3.00
CA ILE A 8 -3.06 13.60 -4.12
C ILE A 8 -2.49 12.27 -3.60
N SER A 9 -1.57 12.33 -2.64
CA SER A 9 -0.93 11.13 -2.07
C SER A 9 -1.95 10.24 -1.37
N ILE A 10 -2.83 10.82 -0.55
CA ILE A 10 -3.91 10.08 0.11
C ILE A 10 -4.85 9.48 -0.91
N ALA A 11 -5.31 10.25 -1.89
CA ALA A 11 -6.22 9.75 -2.92
C ALA A 11 -5.61 8.55 -3.67
N PHE A 12 -4.32 8.64 -4.02
CA PHE A 12 -3.60 7.56 -4.70
C PHE A 12 -3.55 6.28 -3.86
N PHE A 13 -3.11 6.36 -2.60
CA PHE A 13 -3.03 5.19 -1.73
C PHE A 13 -4.40 4.63 -1.34
N LEU A 14 -5.42 5.49 -1.22
CA LEU A 14 -6.80 5.07 -0.97
C LEU A 14 -7.36 4.28 -2.16
N ILE A 15 -7.16 4.78 -3.39
CA ILE A 15 -7.58 4.09 -4.62
C ILE A 15 -6.90 2.73 -4.72
N LEU A 16 -5.59 2.65 -4.48
CA LEU A 16 -4.85 1.39 -4.44
C LEU A 16 -5.45 0.43 -3.40
N SER A 17 -5.70 0.91 -2.18
CA SER A 17 -6.24 0.09 -1.10
C SER A 17 -7.63 -0.44 -1.41
N VAL A 18 -8.52 0.40 -1.93
CA VAL A 18 -9.88 0.02 -2.34
C VAL A 18 -9.82 -1.01 -3.48
N ALA A 19 -8.97 -0.80 -4.49
CA ALA A 19 -8.82 -1.72 -5.60
C ALA A 19 -8.31 -3.09 -5.14
N VAL A 20 -7.29 -3.12 -4.27
CA VAL A 20 -6.74 -4.37 -3.71
C VAL A 20 -7.79 -5.11 -2.88
N LEU A 21 -8.51 -4.41 -1.98
CA LEU A 21 -9.57 -5.03 -1.18
C LEU A 21 -10.74 -5.53 -2.03
N PHE A 22 -11.13 -4.77 -3.07
CA PHE A 22 -12.16 -5.20 -4.00
C PHE A 22 -11.76 -6.50 -4.71
N ILE A 23 -10.53 -6.58 -5.24
CA ILE A 23 -10.02 -7.79 -5.89
C ILE A 23 -9.93 -8.95 -4.90
N PHE A 24 -9.45 -8.69 -3.68
CA PHE A 24 -9.33 -9.68 -2.62
C PHE A 24 -10.68 -10.31 -2.28
N PHE A 25 -11.70 -9.49 -1.97
CA PHE A 25 -13.01 -10.00 -1.56
C PHE A 25 -13.81 -10.61 -2.70
N ARG A 26 -13.68 -10.09 -3.93
CA ARG A 26 -14.55 -10.50 -5.04
C ARG A 26 -13.98 -11.63 -5.90
N TYR A 27 -12.66 -11.72 -6.02
CA TYR A 27 -11.99 -12.59 -6.97
C TYR A 27 -11.02 -13.57 -6.32
N SER A 28 -9.88 -13.10 -5.80
CA SER A 28 -8.84 -13.96 -5.24
C SER A 28 -7.76 -13.16 -4.50
N SER A 29 -7.23 -13.74 -3.42
CA SER A 29 -6.03 -13.28 -2.73
C SER A 29 -4.79 -13.22 -3.62
N PHE A 30 -4.64 -14.17 -4.55
CA PHE A 30 -3.50 -14.18 -5.47
C PHE A 30 -3.48 -12.91 -6.35
N PHE A 31 -4.60 -12.57 -6.98
CA PHE A 31 -4.70 -11.36 -7.80
C PHE A 31 -4.59 -10.08 -6.98
N ALA A 32 -5.05 -10.08 -5.73
CA ALA A 32 -4.91 -8.94 -4.84
C ALA A 32 -3.43 -8.67 -4.50
N ILE A 33 -2.64 -9.72 -4.21
CA ILE A 33 -1.20 -9.60 -3.95
C ILE A 33 -0.45 -9.14 -5.21
N LEU A 34 -0.81 -9.67 -6.38
CA LEU A 34 -0.22 -9.22 -7.64
C LEU A 34 -0.50 -7.74 -7.90
N LEU A 35 -1.74 -7.28 -7.72
CA LEU A 35 -2.11 -5.88 -7.86
C LEU A 35 -1.40 -4.99 -6.84
N LEU A 36 -1.20 -5.47 -5.61
CA LEU A 36 -0.48 -4.74 -4.58
C LEU A 36 1.02 -4.60 -4.88
N THR A 37 1.63 -5.58 -5.54
CA THR A 37 3.10 -5.67 -5.63
C THR A 37 3.65 -5.30 -7.01
N ILE A 38 3.04 -5.82 -8.08
CA ILE A 38 3.57 -5.67 -9.45
C ILE A 38 3.61 -4.21 -9.91
N PRO A 39 2.55 -3.39 -9.76
CA PRO A 39 2.60 -2.00 -10.20
C PRO A 39 3.67 -1.18 -9.48
N ILE A 40 3.91 -1.45 -8.19
CA ILE A 40 4.94 -0.77 -7.40
C ILE A 40 6.32 -1.14 -7.96
N MET A 41 6.59 -2.44 -8.15
CA MET A 41 7.85 -2.90 -8.72
C MET A 41 8.09 -2.32 -10.12
N LEU A 42 7.07 -2.38 -11.00
CA LEU A 42 7.17 -1.83 -12.35
C LEU A 42 7.40 -0.32 -12.33
N ALA A 43 6.73 0.45 -11.46
CA ALA A 43 6.96 1.88 -11.35
C ALA A 43 8.41 2.19 -10.94
N THR A 44 8.96 1.46 -9.96
CA THR A 44 10.35 1.66 -9.52
C THR A 44 11.40 1.27 -10.56
N ILE A 45 11.08 0.35 -11.48
CA ILE A 45 12.02 -0.11 -12.52
C ILE A 45 11.90 0.72 -13.80
N ILE A 46 10.67 1.00 -14.25
CA ILE A 46 10.41 1.65 -15.56
C ILE A 46 10.56 3.16 -15.47
N VAL A 47 10.10 3.78 -14.37
CA VAL A 47 10.12 5.23 -14.16
C VAL A 47 10.73 5.58 -12.79
N PRO A 48 12.02 5.30 -12.58
CA PRO A 48 12.66 5.42 -11.27
C PRO A 48 12.69 6.85 -10.73
N GLU A 49 13.00 7.85 -11.56
CA GLU A 49 13.12 9.25 -11.15
C GLU A 49 11.77 9.86 -10.69
N PRO A 50 10.67 9.79 -11.46
CA PRO A 50 9.36 10.25 -10.99
C PRO A 50 8.89 9.49 -9.75
N THR A 51 9.14 8.18 -9.69
CA THR A 51 8.74 7.34 -8.56
C THR A 51 9.48 7.73 -7.30
N GLY A 52 10.80 7.89 -7.37
CA GLY A 52 11.62 8.34 -6.25
C GLY A 52 11.20 9.72 -5.75
N THR A 53 10.93 10.65 -6.68
CA THR A 53 10.42 11.98 -6.36
C THR A 53 9.09 11.90 -5.62
N PHE A 54 8.12 11.16 -6.15
CA PHE A 54 6.81 10.98 -5.51
C PHE A 54 6.93 10.34 -4.11
N LEU A 55 7.73 9.29 -3.96
CA LEU A 55 7.92 8.59 -2.68
C LEU A 55 8.65 9.46 -1.64
N SER A 56 9.47 10.41 -2.09
CA SER A 56 10.21 11.32 -1.22
C SER A 56 9.39 12.51 -0.69
N ILE A 57 8.17 12.75 -1.22
CA ILE A 57 7.31 13.87 -0.79
C ILE A 57 7.01 13.74 0.71
N GLN A 58 7.50 14.71 1.48
CA GLN A 58 7.36 14.76 2.92
C GLN A 58 6.04 15.44 3.33
N HIS A 59 5.32 14.80 4.24
CA HIS A 59 4.03 15.30 4.75
C HIS A 59 4.11 15.78 6.19
N PHE A 60 4.83 15.05 7.05
CA PHE A 60 4.97 15.36 8.48
C PHE A 60 6.42 15.20 8.94
N MET A 61 6.75 15.85 10.05
CA MET A 61 7.96 15.60 10.83
C MET A 61 7.54 15.07 12.20
N LEU A 62 8.15 13.98 12.63
CA LEU A 62 8.06 13.46 13.99
C LEU A 62 9.34 13.83 14.77
N ASP A 63 9.32 13.61 16.08
CA ASP A 63 10.46 13.83 16.98
C ASP A 63 11.10 15.23 16.84
N GLY A 64 10.29 16.28 17.00
CA GLY A 64 10.78 17.66 16.98
C GLY A 64 11.39 18.14 15.66
N GLY A 65 11.25 17.38 14.56
CA GLY A 65 11.86 17.72 13.26
C GLY A 65 12.86 16.69 12.72
N ASN A 66 13.19 15.65 13.49
CA ASN A 66 14.27 14.72 13.14
C ASN A 66 13.82 13.56 12.23
N VAL A 67 12.54 13.21 12.26
CA VAL A 67 12.04 12.01 11.55
C VAL A 67 10.99 12.42 10.50
N PRO A 68 11.38 12.56 9.23
CA PRO A 68 10.44 12.89 8.16
C PRO A 68 9.55 11.69 7.80
N ILE A 69 8.24 11.93 7.79
CA ILE A 69 7.24 10.99 7.23
C ILE A 69 6.90 11.45 5.83
N ASN A 70 7.19 10.58 4.87
CA ASN A 70 6.97 10.80 3.44
C ASN A 70 6.10 9.67 2.83
N ASN A 71 5.83 9.78 1.54
CA ASN A 71 5.04 8.79 0.80
C ASN A 71 5.60 7.38 0.84
N TYR A 72 6.92 7.19 0.98
CA TYR A 72 7.52 5.88 1.17
C TYR A 72 7.00 5.20 2.45
N HIS A 73 6.95 5.94 3.56
CA HIS A 73 6.41 5.42 4.83
C HIS A 73 4.92 5.10 4.73
N ILE A 74 4.14 5.98 4.08
CA ILE A 74 2.70 5.75 3.88
C ILE A 74 2.48 4.50 3.02
N LEU A 75 3.24 4.36 1.92
CA LEU A 75 3.19 3.18 1.07
C LEU A 75 3.51 1.92 1.87
N PHE A 76 4.55 1.94 2.70
CA PHE A 76 4.94 0.80 3.53
C PHE A 76 3.85 0.40 4.53
N ILE A 77 3.22 1.38 5.19
CA ILE A 77 2.09 1.13 6.11
C ILE A 77 0.92 0.49 5.37
N VAL A 78 0.53 1.03 4.21
CA VAL A 78 -0.57 0.49 3.40
C VAL A 78 -0.24 -0.92 2.92
N TRP A 79 0.97 -1.12 2.39
CA TRP A 79 1.42 -2.40 1.85
C TRP A 79 1.45 -3.50 2.92
N THR A 80 2.06 -3.22 4.09
CA THR A 80 2.11 -4.17 5.21
C THR A 80 0.72 -4.48 5.76
N THR A 81 -0.13 -3.46 5.91
CA THR A 81 -1.50 -3.64 6.41
C THR A 81 -2.34 -4.52 5.48
N LEU A 82 -2.35 -4.23 4.18
CA LEU A 82 -3.10 -5.02 3.20
C LEU A 82 -2.55 -6.44 3.09
N THR A 83 -1.23 -6.61 3.12
CA THR A 83 -0.59 -7.93 3.12
C THR A 83 -1.01 -8.73 4.36
N GLY A 84 -1.00 -8.11 5.54
CA GLY A 84 -1.46 -8.74 6.77
C GLY A 84 -2.93 -9.18 6.70
N ILE A 85 -3.82 -8.32 6.18
CA ILE A 85 -5.23 -8.65 5.99
C ILE A 85 -5.40 -9.87 5.08
N ILE A 86 -4.73 -9.90 3.93
CA ILE A 86 -4.84 -10.98 2.96
C ILE A 86 -4.33 -12.30 3.57
N ILE A 87 -3.12 -12.31 4.12
CA ILE A 87 -2.50 -13.51 4.69
C ILE A 87 -3.31 -14.04 5.87
N TYR A 88 -3.74 -13.16 6.78
CA TYR A 88 -4.51 -13.56 7.95
C TYR A 88 -5.86 -14.17 7.54
N SER A 89 -6.54 -13.57 6.56
CA SER A 89 -7.83 -14.06 6.08
C SER A 89 -7.72 -15.41 5.38
N GLU A 90 -6.68 -15.62 4.57
CA GLU A 90 -6.39 -16.92 3.94
C GLU A 90 -6.08 -17.99 5.00
N PHE A 91 -5.23 -17.66 5.98
CA PHE A 91 -4.90 -18.57 7.07
C PHE A 91 -6.14 -18.96 7.88
N LEU A 92 -6.98 -17.99 8.23
CA LEU A 92 -8.22 -18.24 8.97
C LEU A 92 -9.20 -19.11 8.17
N THR A 93 -9.35 -18.85 6.86
CA THR A 93 -10.20 -19.63 5.98
C THR A 93 -9.75 -21.08 5.91
N TRP A 94 -8.45 -21.30 5.70
CA TRP A 94 -7.85 -22.65 5.72
C TRP A 94 -8.04 -23.36 7.06
N TYR A 95 -7.85 -22.65 8.17
CA TYR A 95 -7.97 -23.20 9.51
C TYR A 95 -9.41 -23.67 9.81
N LEU A 96 -10.40 -22.87 9.42
CA LEU A 96 -11.81 -23.18 9.61
C LEU A 96 -12.27 -24.31 8.66
N ALA A 97 -11.78 -24.33 7.42
CA ALA A 97 -12.08 -25.40 6.47
C ALA A 97 -11.59 -26.78 6.92
N LYS A 98 -10.57 -26.84 7.78
CA LYS A 98 -10.07 -28.10 8.38
C LYS A 98 -10.87 -28.60 9.57
N ARG A 99 -11.78 -27.80 10.11
CA ARG A 99 -12.58 -28.12 11.31
C ARG A 99 -14.05 -28.45 11.00
N GLY A 100 -14.48 -28.32 9.75
CA GLY A 100 -15.78 -28.81 9.25
C GLY A 100 -15.60 -30.08 8.44
#